data_AF-A0A0C2BLN5-F1
#
_entry.id   AF-A0A0C2BLN5-F1
#
_cell.length_a   1.000
_cell.length_b   1.000
_cell.length_c   1.000
_cell.angle_alpha   90.00
_cell.angle_beta   90.00
_cell.angle_gamma   90.00
#
_symmetry.space_group_name_H-M   'P 1'
#
loop_
_entity.id
_entity.type
_entity.pdbx_description
1 polymer ?
#
loop_
_entity_poly.entity_id
_entity_poly.type
_entity_poly.pdbx_seq_one_letter_code
_entity_poly.pdbx_strand_id
1 'polypeptide(L)'
;MGRRGMLAGAIAVAATGALSAGPGAATAFAEAGPATSELWREFAKSPFTHPQIPFVGTAGYRGGARSRPRLPVRADVRTYGARPDGSEDAAPAINAAIEHVGRHGGGTVTVPPGTYRIDDIIRIGYDNVVLRGAGSARTKLYATKSLTELIGPYGSRYGGDKSSWSWAGGLVWLCPKERFATLTAAIKAAAWPFEGWTGNKRDEYRPLTAVHPAKRGDRTVTVADTSGLRRGNLVLLHVADDAGHTLLEHMAGGGPGPEAYVWDDKTKLTSYVPYEWPVRITSVRGKRVTLERPLPLDLRPEWNPRFTTLITPLTGSAVEGLTLEAVETPQSQHLLDKGYNGVVLQCAYDCWADDMVVRHVDNGFGFVAASACTLTRTRVAGRGSHHPYFCREGSHDNLVEDFVIEQRTVPAPAGTQLHGINVEGLSSYNAWSRGRMEMGTFDTHRGMPFANVRTDITVTNDGQHGGDASAGPLYGARFTHWNVTVTNERAGCVRIDDIAPYSATVGISTVRPFGQIDVPDFTGDLHSRLESYGDPSAVRPRNLYEAQRDLGV
;
A
#
# COMPACT_ATOMS: atom_id res chain seq x y z
N MET A 1 -13.37 -69.06 52.70
CA MET A 1 -12.38 -69.88 51.96
C MET A 1 -11.38 -68.92 51.33
N GLY A 2 -10.08 -68.87 51.60
CA GLY A 2 -9.18 -69.60 52.46
C GLY A 2 -7.75 -69.28 52.02
N ARG A 3 -6.91 -68.81 52.97
CA ARG A 3 -5.43 -68.94 53.04
C ARG A 3 -4.61 -68.13 52.01
N ARG A 4 -3.49 -67.45 52.31
CA ARG A 4 -2.46 -67.42 53.39
C ARG A 4 -1.79 -66.02 53.29
N GLY A 5 -1.44 -65.30 54.35
CA GLY A 5 -0.30 -65.55 55.25
C GLY A 5 0.97 -64.85 54.70
N MET A 6 1.42 -63.72 55.28
CA MET A 6 2.52 -63.61 56.28
C MET A 6 3.89 -64.02 55.71
N LEU A 7 5.05 -63.44 56.01
CA LEU A 7 5.57 -62.35 56.85
C LEU A 7 7.11 -62.42 56.66
N ALA A 8 7.81 -61.36 57.08
CA ALA A 8 9.24 -61.33 57.46
C ALA A 8 10.24 -61.44 56.30
N GLY A 9 11.37 -60.73 56.26
CA GLY A 9 12.18 -59.99 57.23
C GLY A 9 13.58 -59.86 56.56
N ALA A 10 14.59 -59.11 56.98
CA ALA A 10 14.83 -58.19 58.07
C ALA A 10 16.18 -57.49 57.72
N ILE A 11 16.33 -56.21 58.15
CA ILE A 11 17.50 -55.61 58.84
C ILE A 11 18.88 -55.80 58.17
N ALA A 12 19.57 -54.73 57.71
CA ALA A 12 20.54 -53.92 58.47
C ALA A 12 21.24 -52.98 57.45
N VAL A 13 21.82 -51.80 57.70
CA VAL A 13 22.23 -51.04 58.89
C VAL A 13 22.51 -49.60 58.45
N ALA A 14 22.24 -48.62 59.32
CA ALA A 14 22.57 -47.19 59.20
C ALA A 14 24.09 -46.97 59.07
N ALA A 15 24.65 -45.92 58.46
CA ALA A 15 24.55 -44.49 58.75
C ALA A 15 25.43 -43.78 57.68
N THR A 16 25.48 -42.48 57.38
CA THR A 16 25.38 -41.21 58.11
C THR A 16 25.48 -40.13 57.02
N GLY A 17 24.80 -38.99 57.16
CA GLY A 17 25.12 -37.80 56.36
C GLY A 17 23.96 -36.86 56.18
N ALA A 18 23.80 -35.92 57.12
CA ALA A 18 22.80 -34.88 57.14
C ALA A 18 22.95 -33.90 55.96
N LEU A 19 21.84 -33.31 55.52
CA LEU A 19 21.60 -31.85 55.54
C LEU A 19 20.13 -31.58 55.15
N SER A 20 19.47 -30.81 56.01
CA SER A 20 18.10 -30.31 55.91
C SER A 20 17.91 -29.38 54.71
N ALA A 21 16.93 -29.67 53.85
CA ALA A 21 16.36 -28.70 52.91
C ALA A 21 14.92 -28.38 53.35
N GLY A 22 14.68 -27.10 53.63
CA GLY A 22 13.37 -26.57 54.04
C GLY A 22 12.32 -26.65 52.92
N PRO A 23 11.05 -26.29 53.22
CA PRO A 23 9.98 -26.35 52.24
C PRO A 23 10.26 -25.34 51.13
N GLY A 24 10.55 -25.85 49.93
CA GLY A 24 10.73 -25.04 48.73
C GLY A 24 9.45 -24.28 48.43
N ALA A 25 9.51 -22.95 48.54
CA ALA A 25 8.50 -22.07 48.02
C ALA A 25 8.38 -22.32 46.52
N ALA A 26 7.25 -22.88 46.09
CA ALA A 26 6.89 -22.91 44.69
C ALA A 26 6.67 -21.46 44.24
N THR A 27 7.69 -20.87 43.62
CA THR A 27 7.55 -19.63 42.87
C THR A 27 6.64 -19.93 41.69
N ALA A 28 5.37 -19.52 41.81
CA ALA A 28 4.51 -19.37 40.65
C ALA A 28 5.19 -18.35 39.73
N PHE A 29 5.77 -18.84 38.62
CA PHE A 29 6.11 -17.97 37.51
C PHE A 29 4.79 -17.44 36.96
N ALA A 30 4.43 -16.22 37.36
CA ALA A 30 3.47 -15.45 36.60
C ALA A 30 4.06 -15.32 35.19
N GLU A 31 3.39 -15.87 34.18
CA GLU A 31 3.64 -15.49 32.79
C GLU A 31 3.59 -13.97 32.74
N ALA A 32 4.73 -13.34 32.46
CA ALA A 32 4.76 -11.91 32.22
C ALA A 32 3.78 -11.64 31.07
N GLY A 33 2.71 -10.90 31.34
CA GLY A 33 1.81 -10.43 30.30
C GLY A 33 2.61 -9.71 29.21
N PRO A 34 2.10 -9.67 27.97
CA PRO A 34 2.86 -9.15 26.83
C PRO A 34 3.37 -7.73 27.12
N ALA A 35 4.68 -7.54 27.04
CA ALA A 35 5.32 -6.27 27.36
C ALA A 35 4.93 -5.21 26.33
N THR A 36 4.56 -4.03 26.81
CA THR A 36 4.35 -2.88 25.92
C THR A 36 5.68 -2.47 25.31
N SER A 37 5.71 -2.37 23.98
CA SER A 37 6.92 -2.05 23.25
C SER A 37 7.54 -0.74 23.71
N GLU A 38 8.87 -0.72 23.83
CA GLU A 38 9.61 0.50 24.11
C GLU A 38 9.52 1.48 22.94
N LEU A 39 9.67 1.00 21.71
CA LEU A 39 9.47 1.81 20.51
C LEU A 39 8.08 2.43 20.44
N TRP A 40 7.04 1.70 20.85
CA TRP A 40 5.69 2.28 20.94
C TRP A 40 5.62 3.41 21.98
N ARG A 41 6.21 3.23 23.16
CA ARG A 41 6.23 4.26 24.22
C ARG A 41 7.01 5.51 23.79
N GLU A 42 8.09 5.35 23.03
CA GLU A 42 8.84 6.45 22.42
C GLU A 42 8.01 7.16 21.37
N PHE A 43 7.43 6.41 20.43
CA PHE A 43 6.56 6.94 19.37
C PHE A 43 5.41 7.77 19.93
N ALA A 44 4.70 7.26 20.94
CA ALA A 44 3.54 7.93 21.51
C ALA A 44 3.85 9.32 22.11
N LYS A 45 5.12 9.60 22.48
CA LYS A 45 5.55 10.92 22.98
C LYS A 45 5.70 11.95 21.86
N SER A 46 6.01 11.50 20.64
CA SER A 46 6.30 12.37 19.49
C SER A 46 5.86 11.72 18.17
N PRO A 47 4.55 11.44 17.98
CA PRO A 47 4.07 10.57 16.91
C PRO A 47 4.42 11.09 15.51
N PHE A 48 4.34 12.40 15.30
CA PHE A 48 4.58 13.00 13.99
C PHE A 48 6.07 13.10 13.61
N THR A 49 6.97 13.03 14.58
CA THR A 49 8.41 13.27 14.37
C THR A 49 9.31 12.10 14.74
N HIS A 50 8.75 11.02 15.30
CA HIS A 50 9.51 9.83 15.72
C HIS A 50 10.48 9.36 14.62
N PRO A 51 11.76 9.11 14.95
CA PRO A 51 12.81 8.92 13.95
C PRO A 51 12.63 7.67 13.10
N GLN A 52 11.96 6.63 13.61
CA GLN A 52 11.89 5.33 12.95
C GLN A 52 10.48 4.86 12.58
N ILE A 53 9.47 5.48 13.18
CA ILE A 53 8.07 5.07 13.03
C ILE A 53 7.30 6.26 12.48
N PRO A 54 6.63 6.11 11.33
CA PRO A 54 5.79 7.14 10.76
C PRO A 54 4.42 7.16 11.43
N PHE A 55 3.80 8.33 11.49
CA PHE A 55 2.39 8.43 11.87
C PHE A 55 1.51 8.16 10.65
N VAL A 56 0.92 6.97 10.61
CA VAL A 56 -0.03 6.49 9.60
C VAL A 56 -1.45 6.35 10.17
N GLY A 57 -1.71 6.78 11.41
CA GLY A 57 -3.03 6.66 12.05
C GLY A 57 -4.20 7.32 11.31
N THR A 58 -3.89 8.21 10.35
CA THR A 58 -4.85 8.86 9.45
C THR A 58 -4.84 8.31 8.02
N ALA A 59 -4.10 7.25 7.74
CA ALA A 59 -4.08 6.64 6.41
C ALA A 59 -5.46 6.05 6.05
N GLY A 60 -5.84 6.20 4.78
CA GLY A 60 -7.11 5.76 4.23
C GLY A 60 -8.19 6.85 4.17
N TYR A 61 -9.33 6.46 3.59
CA TYR A 61 -10.49 7.31 3.32
C TYR A 61 -10.86 8.17 4.52
N ARG A 62 -10.84 9.50 4.33
CA ARG A 62 -11.18 10.52 5.33
C ARG A 62 -10.52 10.28 6.69
N GLY A 63 -9.22 10.04 6.69
CA GLY A 63 -8.47 9.84 7.93
C GLY A 63 -8.64 8.44 8.53
N GLY A 64 -8.83 7.41 7.70
CA GLY A 64 -9.04 6.04 8.19
C GLY A 64 -10.42 5.78 8.80
N ALA A 65 -11.45 6.51 8.33
CA ALA A 65 -12.82 6.35 8.81
C ALA A 65 -13.28 4.89 8.68
N ARG A 66 -13.92 4.32 9.71
CA ARG A 66 -14.39 2.92 9.67
C ARG A 66 -15.66 2.72 8.84
N SER A 67 -16.46 3.77 8.66
CA SER A 67 -17.70 3.72 7.89
C SER A 67 -17.51 4.41 6.53
N ARG A 68 -18.14 3.85 5.51
CA ARG A 68 -18.21 4.44 4.16
C ARG A 68 -19.57 5.12 3.98
N PRO A 69 -19.65 6.22 3.20
CA PRO A 69 -20.92 6.86 2.93
C PRO A 69 -21.85 5.92 2.16
N ARG A 70 -23.10 5.78 2.61
CA ARG A 70 -24.14 5.08 1.86
C ARG A 70 -24.84 6.07 0.94
N LEU A 71 -24.33 6.19 -0.28
CA LEU A 71 -24.96 7.01 -1.30
C LEU A 71 -26.30 6.41 -1.74
N PRO A 72 -27.29 7.23 -2.12
CA PRO A 72 -28.58 6.75 -2.60
C PRO A 72 -28.41 5.97 -3.91
N VAL A 73 -29.19 4.91 -4.09
CA VAL A 73 -29.26 4.20 -5.36
C VAL A 73 -29.92 5.10 -6.40
N ARG A 74 -29.27 5.27 -7.55
CA ARG A 74 -29.72 6.13 -8.65
C ARG A 74 -29.90 5.39 -9.97
N ALA A 75 -29.25 4.24 -10.13
CA ALA A 75 -29.36 3.42 -11.33
C ALA A 75 -29.17 1.94 -11.01
N ASP A 76 -29.85 1.09 -11.78
CA ASP A 76 -29.63 -0.35 -11.85
C ASP A 76 -29.16 -0.69 -13.26
N VAL A 77 -28.06 -1.42 -13.40
CA VAL A 77 -27.46 -1.66 -14.73
C VAL A 77 -28.37 -2.41 -15.71
N ARG A 78 -29.37 -3.15 -15.21
CA ARG A 78 -30.35 -3.84 -16.07
C ARG A 78 -31.26 -2.87 -16.81
N THR A 79 -31.54 -1.70 -16.24
CA THR A 79 -32.33 -0.66 -16.94
C THR A 79 -31.57 -0.06 -18.13
N TYR A 80 -30.25 -0.29 -18.19
CA TYR A 80 -29.36 0.11 -19.28
C TYR A 80 -29.05 -1.05 -20.22
N GLY A 81 -29.67 -2.22 -20.02
CA GLY A 81 -29.54 -3.39 -20.90
C GLY A 81 -28.54 -4.45 -20.45
N ALA A 82 -27.88 -4.31 -19.28
CA ALA A 82 -26.96 -5.33 -18.79
C ALA A 82 -27.70 -6.64 -18.44
N ARG A 83 -27.23 -7.77 -18.99
CA ARG A 83 -27.77 -9.11 -18.71
C ARG A 83 -26.91 -9.86 -17.69
N PRO A 84 -27.53 -10.49 -16.66
CA PRO A 84 -26.82 -11.16 -15.58
C PRO A 84 -26.40 -12.61 -15.87
N ASP A 85 -26.45 -13.05 -17.14
CA ASP A 85 -26.19 -14.42 -17.57
C ASP A 85 -24.87 -14.60 -18.35
N GLY A 86 -24.12 -13.51 -18.56
CA GLY A 86 -22.86 -13.50 -19.29
C GLY A 86 -23.00 -13.61 -20.83
N SER A 87 -24.23 -13.62 -21.36
CA SER A 87 -24.48 -13.81 -22.79
C SER A 87 -24.02 -12.63 -23.66
N GLU A 88 -24.17 -11.41 -23.16
CA GLU A 88 -23.89 -10.17 -23.87
C GLU A 88 -22.85 -9.31 -23.12
N ASP A 89 -22.15 -8.44 -23.86
CA ASP A 89 -21.22 -7.49 -23.26
C ASP A 89 -22.00 -6.44 -22.46
N ALA A 90 -21.81 -6.47 -21.15
CA ALA A 90 -22.47 -5.57 -20.20
C ALA A 90 -21.68 -4.27 -19.99
N ALA A 91 -20.44 -4.16 -20.47
CA ALA A 91 -19.61 -2.97 -20.23
C ALA A 91 -20.25 -1.67 -20.75
N PRO A 92 -20.89 -1.62 -21.95
CA PRO A 92 -21.59 -0.43 -22.41
C PRO A 92 -22.74 0.00 -21.48
N ALA A 93 -23.55 -0.96 -21.00
CA ALA A 93 -24.67 -0.70 -20.11
C ALA A 93 -24.22 -0.21 -18.73
N ILE A 94 -23.18 -0.84 -18.17
CA ILE A 94 -22.60 -0.43 -16.88
C ILE A 94 -22.00 0.98 -16.99
N ASN A 95 -21.22 1.25 -18.03
CA ASN A 95 -20.60 2.57 -18.24
C ASN A 95 -21.66 3.65 -18.52
N ALA A 96 -22.74 3.35 -19.22
CA ALA A 96 -23.86 4.27 -19.43
C ALA A 96 -24.57 4.61 -18.11
N ALA A 97 -24.78 3.63 -17.24
CA ALA A 97 -25.35 3.86 -15.92
C ALA A 97 -24.44 4.73 -15.03
N ILE A 98 -23.13 4.48 -15.05
CA ILE A 98 -22.13 5.30 -14.36
C ILE A 98 -22.12 6.74 -14.89
N GLU A 99 -22.12 6.93 -16.21
CA GLU A 99 -22.16 8.26 -16.81
C GLU A 99 -23.46 8.99 -16.47
N HIS A 100 -24.61 8.32 -16.52
CA HIS A 100 -25.87 8.90 -16.12
C HIS A 100 -25.81 9.38 -14.67
N VAL A 101 -25.42 8.52 -13.72
CA VAL A 101 -25.37 8.90 -12.29
C VAL A 101 -24.34 10.00 -12.04
N GLY A 102 -23.16 9.90 -12.65
CA GLY A 102 -22.09 10.89 -12.49
C GLY A 102 -22.49 12.28 -12.96
N ARG A 103 -23.17 12.39 -14.12
CA ARG A 103 -23.67 13.68 -14.63
C ARG A 103 -24.79 14.30 -13.78
N HIS A 104 -25.42 13.50 -12.92
CA HIS A 104 -26.48 13.93 -12.00
C HIS A 104 -25.98 14.08 -10.54
N GLY A 105 -24.67 14.31 -10.35
CA GLY A 105 -24.09 14.66 -9.05
C GLY A 105 -23.70 13.47 -8.18
N GLY A 106 -23.68 12.26 -8.73
CA GLY A 106 -23.26 11.06 -8.04
C GLY A 106 -24.41 10.24 -7.43
N GLY A 107 -24.04 9.11 -6.83
CA GLY A 107 -24.97 8.10 -6.34
C GLY A 107 -24.42 6.68 -6.49
N THR A 108 -25.24 5.70 -6.15
CA THR A 108 -24.92 4.29 -6.34
C THR A 108 -25.55 3.76 -7.63
N VAL A 109 -24.71 3.10 -8.44
CA VAL A 109 -25.09 2.25 -9.57
C VAL A 109 -25.06 0.80 -9.07
N THR A 110 -26.20 0.10 -9.09
CA THR A 110 -26.27 -1.29 -8.61
C THR A 110 -26.08 -2.30 -9.73
N VAL A 111 -25.28 -3.33 -9.45
CA VAL A 111 -25.05 -4.52 -10.28
C VAL A 111 -25.64 -5.74 -9.55
N PRO A 112 -26.90 -6.12 -9.84
CA PRO A 112 -27.58 -7.23 -9.15
C PRO A 112 -26.85 -8.57 -9.30
N PRO A 113 -27.25 -9.62 -8.55
CA PRO A 113 -26.62 -10.93 -8.66
C PRO A 113 -26.60 -11.46 -10.09
N GLY A 114 -25.51 -12.13 -10.46
CA GLY A 114 -25.30 -12.69 -11.80
C GLY A 114 -23.86 -12.58 -12.28
N THR A 115 -23.64 -13.09 -13.49
CA THR A 115 -22.38 -12.96 -14.23
C THR A 115 -22.59 -11.98 -15.36
N TYR A 116 -21.76 -10.95 -15.43
CA TYR A 116 -21.80 -9.91 -16.46
C TYR A 116 -20.50 -9.99 -17.24
N ARG A 117 -20.57 -10.43 -18.50
CA ARG A 117 -19.42 -10.42 -19.39
C ARG A 117 -19.06 -8.96 -19.69
N ILE A 118 -17.77 -8.62 -19.59
CA ILE A 118 -17.27 -7.29 -19.93
C ILE A 118 -16.17 -7.44 -20.98
N ASP A 119 -16.39 -6.85 -22.14
CA ASP A 119 -15.42 -6.79 -23.25
C ASP A 119 -14.81 -5.38 -23.39
N ASP A 120 -14.93 -4.55 -22.35
CA ASP A 120 -14.37 -3.20 -22.25
C ASP A 120 -14.13 -2.84 -20.76
N ILE A 121 -13.39 -1.76 -20.54
CA ILE A 121 -13.04 -1.23 -19.22
C ILE A 121 -14.28 -0.62 -18.55
N ILE A 122 -14.49 -0.94 -17.27
CA ILE A 122 -15.47 -0.28 -16.41
C ILE A 122 -14.85 0.98 -15.81
N ARG A 123 -15.40 2.14 -16.21
CA ARG A 123 -14.81 3.47 -15.98
C ARG A 123 -15.58 4.24 -14.92
N ILE A 124 -15.00 4.39 -13.74
CA ILE A 124 -15.58 5.19 -12.64
C ILE A 124 -14.81 6.52 -12.57
N GLY A 125 -15.28 7.51 -13.32
CA GLY A 125 -14.57 8.79 -13.51
C GLY A 125 -15.30 10.05 -13.08
N TYR A 126 -16.34 9.90 -12.25
CA TYR A 126 -17.11 10.99 -11.66
C TYR A 126 -17.05 10.89 -10.14
N ASP A 127 -17.00 12.04 -9.47
CA ASP A 127 -17.03 12.12 -8.01
C ASP A 127 -18.32 11.53 -7.43
N ASN A 128 -18.21 10.97 -6.23
CA ASN A 128 -19.33 10.41 -5.47
C ASN A 128 -20.12 9.36 -6.27
N VAL A 129 -19.46 8.55 -7.10
CA VAL A 129 -20.09 7.42 -7.79
C VAL A 129 -19.60 6.11 -7.20
N VAL A 130 -20.56 5.27 -6.78
CA VAL A 130 -20.28 3.93 -6.26
C VAL A 130 -20.89 2.89 -7.19
N LEU A 131 -20.05 2.03 -7.77
CA LEU A 131 -20.50 0.81 -8.45
C LEU A 131 -20.62 -0.31 -7.41
N ARG A 132 -21.85 -0.78 -7.14
CA ARG A 132 -22.12 -1.72 -6.04
C ARG A 132 -22.75 -3.01 -6.56
N GLY A 133 -22.06 -4.12 -6.37
CA GLY A 133 -22.61 -5.47 -6.55
C GLY A 133 -23.46 -5.95 -5.37
N ALA A 134 -23.98 -7.16 -5.46
CA ALA A 134 -24.79 -7.78 -4.41
C ALA A 134 -23.96 -8.57 -3.37
N GLY A 135 -22.64 -8.40 -3.38
CA GLY A 135 -21.63 -9.12 -2.60
C GLY A 135 -20.68 -9.89 -3.53
N SER A 136 -19.40 -10.00 -3.15
CA SER A 136 -18.37 -10.63 -3.99
C SER A 136 -18.70 -12.07 -4.41
N ALA A 137 -19.45 -12.81 -3.58
CA ALA A 137 -19.92 -14.16 -3.89
C ALA A 137 -21.15 -14.23 -4.83
N ARG A 138 -21.79 -13.10 -5.14
CA ARG A 138 -23.10 -13.06 -5.82
C ARG A 138 -23.08 -12.31 -7.15
N THR A 139 -22.18 -11.35 -7.30
CA THR A 139 -22.02 -10.55 -8.51
C THR A 139 -20.62 -10.77 -9.07
N LYS A 140 -20.53 -11.21 -10.34
CA LYS A 140 -19.29 -11.41 -11.07
C LYS A 140 -19.26 -10.52 -12.32
N LEU A 141 -18.19 -9.74 -12.48
CA LEU A 141 -17.78 -9.17 -13.76
C LEU A 141 -16.76 -10.13 -14.38
N TYR A 142 -17.06 -10.68 -15.56
CA TYR A 142 -16.20 -11.62 -16.27
C TYR A 142 -15.52 -10.92 -17.45
N ALA A 143 -14.24 -10.59 -17.30
CA ALA A 143 -13.48 -9.85 -18.29
C ALA A 143 -12.82 -10.77 -19.32
N THR A 144 -13.10 -10.54 -20.60
CA THR A 144 -12.68 -11.42 -21.70
C THR A 144 -11.50 -10.87 -22.50
N LYS A 145 -11.14 -9.59 -22.31
CA LYS A 145 -10.11 -8.88 -23.06
C LYS A 145 -9.12 -8.21 -22.12
N SER A 146 -7.87 -8.14 -22.56
CA SER A 146 -6.80 -7.46 -21.83
C SER A 146 -6.71 -5.96 -22.17
N LEU A 147 -6.04 -5.16 -21.34
CA LEU A 147 -5.80 -3.74 -21.66
C LEU A 147 -5.03 -3.55 -22.99
N THR A 148 -4.14 -4.47 -23.37
CA THR A 148 -3.52 -4.48 -24.70
C THR A 148 -4.54 -4.58 -25.84
N GLU A 149 -5.59 -5.37 -25.69
CA GLU A 149 -6.65 -5.52 -26.71
C GLU A 149 -7.61 -4.30 -26.72
N LEU A 150 -7.85 -3.70 -25.55
CA LEU A 150 -8.82 -2.61 -25.37
C LEU A 150 -8.25 -1.22 -25.70
N ILE A 151 -6.99 -1.00 -25.36
CA ILE A 151 -6.30 0.30 -25.52
C ILE A 151 -5.20 0.20 -26.56
N GLY A 152 -4.40 -0.86 -26.51
CA GLY A 152 -3.19 -1.03 -27.31
C GLY A 152 -1.98 -1.40 -26.45
N PRO A 153 -0.84 -1.74 -27.08
CA PRO A 153 0.40 -2.00 -26.35
C PRO A 153 0.82 -0.75 -25.57
N TYR A 154 1.24 -0.93 -24.32
CA TYR A 154 1.74 0.15 -23.48
C TYR A 154 3.21 -0.10 -23.15
N GLY A 155 4.12 0.58 -23.84
CA GLY A 155 5.56 0.46 -23.62
C GLY A 155 6.03 1.19 -22.36
N SER A 156 7.19 0.78 -21.85
CA SER A 156 7.89 1.46 -20.76
C SER A 156 8.47 2.80 -21.23
N ARG A 157 8.19 3.87 -20.47
CA ARG A 157 8.83 5.20 -20.69
C ARG A 157 10.35 5.19 -20.47
N TYR A 158 10.88 4.15 -19.83
CA TYR A 158 12.31 3.93 -19.62
C TYR A 158 12.95 3.06 -20.72
N GLY A 159 12.22 2.79 -21.81
CA GLY A 159 12.67 1.96 -22.92
C GLY A 159 12.60 0.44 -22.65
N GLY A 160 13.10 -0.33 -23.62
CA GLY A 160 13.08 -1.79 -23.62
C GLY A 160 11.80 -2.39 -24.22
N ASP A 161 11.63 -3.69 -24.03
CA ASP A 161 10.50 -4.51 -24.47
C ASP A 161 9.41 -4.69 -23.41
N LYS A 162 9.60 -4.06 -22.24
CA LYS A 162 8.69 -4.16 -21.09
C LYS A 162 7.32 -3.55 -21.40
N SER A 163 6.27 -4.24 -20.97
CA SER A 163 4.88 -3.80 -20.98
C SER A 163 4.56 -3.04 -19.68
N SER A 164 4.20 -1.77 -19.80
CA SER A 164 3.70 -0.95 -18.68
C SER A 164 2.37 -1.44 -18.13
N TRP A 165 1.65 -2.31 -18.85
CA TRP A 165 0.52 -3.04 -18.25
C TRP A 165 0.94 -3.95 -17.11
N SER A 166 2.23 -4.20 -16.93
CA SER A 166 2.75 -4.93 -15.78
C SER A 166 2.73 -4.13 -14.47
N TRP A 167 2.40 -2.84 -14.50
CA TRP A 167 2.31 -1.97 -13.31
C TRP A 167 1.34 -0.79 -13.46
N ALA A 168 0.45 -0.79 -14.44
CA ALA A 168 -0.48 0.33 -14.68
C ALA A 168 -1.82 -0.13 -15.24
N GLY A 169 -2.87 0.68 -15.03
CA GLY A 169 -4.21 0.46 -15.56
C GLY A 169 -4.97 -0.72 -14.95
N GLY A 170 -6.30 -0.67 -15.01
CA GLY A 170 -7.20 -1.70 -14.49
C GLY A 170 -8.40 -1.92 -15.41
N LEU A 171 -8.96 -3.13 -15.39
CA LEU A 171 -10.22 -3.45 -16.07
C LEU A 171 -11.42 -2.84 -15.35
N VAL A 172 -11.29 -2.58 -14.04
CA VAL A 172 -12.11 -1.62 -13.31
C VAL A 172 -11.21 -0.47 -12.90
N TRP A 173 -11.44 0.71 -13.49
CA TRP A 173 -10.53 1.86 -13.36
C TRP A 173 -11.26 3.05 -12.74
N LEU A 174 -10.87 3.37 -11.51
CA LEU A 174 -11.28 4.58 -10.79
C LEU A 174 -10.26 5.66 -11.15
N CYS A 175 -10.61 6.53 -12.09
CA CYS A 175 -9.72 7.57 -12.60
C CYS A 175 -10.57 8.75 -13.12
N PRO A 176 -10.21 10.02 -12.83
CA PRO A 176 -10.95 11.17 -13.36
C PRO A 176 -11.17 11.05 -14.86
N LYS A 177 -12.38 11.33 -15.34
CA LYS A 177 -12.76 11.12 -16.76
C LYS A 177 -11.77 11.73 -17.74
N GLU A 178 -11.37 12.98 -17.50
CA GLU A 178 -10.39 13.69 -18.34
C GLU A 178 -9.01 13.04 -18.26
N ARG A 179 -8.58 12.64 -17.06
CA ARG A 179 -7.30 11.98 -16.86
C ARG A 179 -7.23 10.64 -17.60
N PHE A 180 -8.25 9.81 -17.47
CA PHE A 180 -8.37 8.55 -18.23
C PHE A 180 -8.28 8.79 -19.75
N ALA A 181 -8.99 9.81 -20.26
CA ALA A 181 -8.95 10.14 -21.68
C ALA A 181 -7.55 10.55 -22.15
N THR A 182 -6.87 11.45 -21.42
CA THR A 182 -5.51 11.91 -21.77
C THR A 182 -4.46 10.80 -21.72
N LEU A 183 -4.54 9.90 -20.73
CA LEU A 183 -3.65 8.75 -20.59
C LEU A 183 -3.82 7.78 -21.75
N THR A 184 -5.05 7.33 -21.99
CA THR A 184 -5.33 6.33 -23.01
C THR A 184 -5.09 6.85 -24.42
N ALA A 185 -5.31 8.15 -24.67
CA ALA A 185 -4.93 8.79 -25.93
C ALA A 185 -3.40 8.78 -26.14
N ALA A 186 -2.63 9.11 -25.12
CA ALA A 186 -1.16 9.08 -25.20
C ALA A 186 -0.62 7.66 -25.38
N ILE A 187 -1.20 6.66 -24.72
CA ILE A 187 -0.84 5.24 -24.90
C ILE A 187 -1.11 4.80 -26.34
N LYS A 188 -2.28 5.12 -26.90
CA LYS A 188 -2.64 4.83 -28.31
C LYS A 188 -1.71 5.50 -29.31
N ALA A 189 -1.20 6.69 -28.96
CA ALA A 189 -0.22 7.41 -29.73
C ALA A 189 1.24 6.95 -29.48
N ALA A 190 1.46 5.90 -28.68
CA ALA A 190 2.77 5.39 -28.29
C ALA A 190 3.68 6.44 -27.63
N ALA A 191 3.10 7.39 -26.89
CA ALA A 191 3.80 8.50 -26.24
C ALA A 191 4.26 8.21 -24.80
N TRP A 192 3.88 7.06 -24.24
CA TRP A 192 4.31 6.55 -22.92
C TRP A 192 4.24 7.59 -21.78
N PRO A 193 3.00 8.02 -21.41
CA PRO A 193 2.80 9.15 -20.53
C PRO A 193 3.28 8.91 -19.09
N PHE A 194 3.56 10.00 -18.36
CA PHE A 194 3.57 9.94 -16.91
C PHE A 194 2.15 9.71 -16.38
N GLU A 195 2.03 8.95 -15.30
CA GLU A 195 0.75 8.50 -14.73
C GLU A 195 0.34 9.30 -13.48
N GLY A 196 1.23 10.17 -13.01
CA GLY A 196 1.16 10.89 -11.73
C GLY A 196 0.17 12.07 -11.68
N TRP A 197 0.39 12.95 -10.70
CA TRP A 197 -0.52 14.02 -10.26
C TRP A 197 -0.59 15.27 -11.14
N THR A 198 0.37 15.45 -12.06
CA THR A 198 0.55 16.70 -12.82
C THR A 198 0.05 16.59 -14.26
N GLY A 199 0.14 15.41 -14.89
CA GLY A 199 -0.39 15.19 -16.24
C GLY A 199 0.36 14.12 -16.99
N ASN A 200 0.35 14.17 -18.33
CA ASN A 200 1.13 13.25 -19.16
C ASN A 200 2.64 13.58 -19.11
N LYS A 201 2.99 14.77 -18.63
CA LYS A 201 4.33 15.19 -18.24
C LYS A 201 4.34 15.66 -16.79
N ARG A 202 5.49 15.59 -16.13
CA ARG A 202 5.62 15.94 -14.71
C ARG A 202 5.58 17.44 -14.42
N ASP A 203 5.70 18.27 -15.45
CA ASP A 203 5.68 19.73 -15.37
C ASP A 203 4.34 20.37 -15.78
N GLU A 204 3.29 19.55 -16.02
CA GLU A 204 1.94 20.02 -16.39
C GLU A 204 1.16 20.60 -15.19
N TYR A 205 1.75 21.53 -14.45
CA TYR A 205 1.13 22.20 -13.31
C TYR A 205 1.27 23.72 -13.38
N ARG A 206 0.43 24.43 -12.60
CA ARG A 206 0.57 25.86 -12.36
C ARG A 206 0.96 26.12 -10.90
N PRO A 207 2.05 26.86 -10.63
CA PRO A 207 2.37 27.32 -9.28
C PRO A 207 1.23 28.17 -8.70
N LEU A 208 0.88 27.94 -7.43
CA LEU A 208 -0.09 28.74 -6.68
C LEU A 208 0.62 29.72 -5.76
N THR A 209 1.57 29.24 -4.95
CA THR A 209 2.30 30.06 -3.98
C THR A 209 3.54 29.35 -3.45
N ALA A 210 4.57 30.09 -3.08
CA ALA A 210 5.72 29.54 -2.36
C ALA A 210 5.33 29.21 -0.91
N VAL A 211 5.85 28.11 -0.39
CA VAL A 211 5.69 27.68 1.00
C VAL A 211 6.98 28.02 1.74
N HIS A 212 6.88 28.69 2.89
CA HIS A 212 8.06 29.02 3.69
C HIS A 212 8.59 27.78 4.43
N PRO A 213 9.85 27.83 4.94
CA PRO A 213 10.42 26.72 5.69
C PRO A 213 9.52 26.25 6.84
N ALA A 214 9.42 24.93 6.98
CA ALA A 214 8.59 24.25 7.96
C ALA A 214 9.19 22.87 8.28
N LYS A 215 8.72 22.22 9.33
CA LYS A 215 9.25 20.94 9.79
C LYS A 215 8.28 19.80 9.55
N ARG A 216 8.81 18.58 9.35
CA ARG A 216 8.02 17.35 9.36
C ARG A 216 7.15 17.32 10.61
N GLY A 217 5.87 17.02 10.45
CA GLY A 217 4.89 17.04 11.54
C GLY A 217 4.19 18.39 11.77
N ASP A 218 4.61 19.48 11.13
CA ASP A 218 3.83 20.71 11.15
C ASP A 218 2.52 20.52 10.39
N ARG A 219 1.40 20.97 10.97
CA ARG A 219 0.07 20.95 10.31
C ARG A 219 -0.33 22.31 9.73
N THR A 220 0.40 23.37 10.07
CA THR A 220 0.17 24.73 9.55
C THR A 220 1.46 25.29 8.99
N VAL A 221 1.41 25.71 7.73
CA VAL A 221 2.53 26.33 7.03
C VAL A 221 2.25 27.81 6.77
N THR A 222 3.33 28.57 6.56
CA THR A 222 3.23 29.96 6.09
C THR A 222 3.48 29.98 4.58
N VAL A 223 2.69 30.74 3.84
CA VAL A 223 2.85 30.90 2.38
C VAL A 223 3.07 32.36 1.98
N ALA A 224 3.65 32.58 0.80
CA ALA A 224 3.92 33.92 0.31
C ALA A 224 2.62 34.71 0.02
N ASP A 225 1.66 34.04 -0.63
CA ASP A 225 0.34 34.54 -1.02
C ASP A 225 -0.76 33.48 -0.80
N THR A 226 -1.94 33.93 -0.38
CA THR A 226 -3.14 33.10 -0.17
C THR A 226 -4.29 33.43 -1.13
N SER A 227 -4.09 34.34 -2.08
CA SER A 227 -5.12 34.80 -3.02
C SER A 227 -5.80 33.65 -3.78
N GLY A 228 -5.05 32.61 -4.14
CA GLY A 228 -5.51 31.40 -4.83
C GLY A 228 -5.86 30.21 -3.93
N LEU A 229 -5.86 30.37 -2.60
CA LEU A 229 -6.07 29.28 -1.65
C LEU A 229 -7.35 29.45 -0.83
N ARG A 230 -8.15 28.40 -0.71
CA ARG A 230 -9.37 28.38 0.11
C ARG A 230 -9.48 27.06 0.88
N ARG A 231 -10.20 27.10 2.01
CA ARG A 231 -10.61 25.88 2.72
C ARG A 231 -11.34 24.94 1.75
N GLY A 232 -10.99 23.66 1.81
CA GLY A 232 -11.53 22.61 0.97
C GLY A 232 -10.76 22.37 -0.32
N ASN A 233 -9.88 23.29 -0.75
CA ASN A 233 -9.04 23.03 -1.93
C ASN A 233 -8.08 21.88 -1.67
N LEU A 234 -7.99 20.97 -2.64
CA LEU A 234 -6.86 20.07 -2.80
C LEU A 234 -5.78 20.84 -3.55
N VAL A 235 -4.58 20.83 -3.00
CA VAL A 235 -3.37 21.40 -3.61
C VAL A 235 -2.29 20.33 -3.64
N LEU A 236 -1.32 20.48 -4.55
CA LEU A 236 -0.15 19.63 -4.58
C LEU A 236 1.01 20.35 -3.89
N LEU A 237 1.50 19.80 -2.79
CA LEU A 237 2.79 20.21 -2.25
C LEU A 237 3.88 19.62 -3.14
N HIS A 238 4.62 20.50 -3.79
CA HIS A 238 5.75 20.16 -4.63
C HIS A 238 7.02 20.55 -3.88
N VAL A 239 7.89 19.57 -3.65
CA VAL A 239 9.23 19.76 -3.06
C VAL A 239 10.26 19.28 -4.07
N ALA A 240 10.99 20.24 -4.65
CA ALA A 240 12.02 19.94 -5.63
C ALA A 240 13.26 19.40 -4.94
N ASP A 241 14.00 18.55 -5.64
CA ASP A 241 15.33 18.17 -5.21
C ASP A 241 16.34 19.22 -5.67
N ASP A 242 17.40 19.42 -4.89
CA ASP A 242 18.49 20.30 -5.26
C ASP A 242 19.60 19.54 -6.00
N ALA A 243 20.58 20.27 -6.53
CA ALA A 243 21.67 19.66 -7.30
C ALA A 243 22.55 18.70 -6.47
N GLY A 244 22.54 18.82 -5.13
CA GLY A 244 23.23 17.91 -4.24
C GLY A 244 22.41 16.69 -3.83
N HIS A 245 21.17 16.53 -4.32
CA HIS A 245 20.25 15.46 -3.92
C HIS A 245 19.91 15.43 -2.41
N THR A 246 19.99 16.58 -1.74
CA THR A 246 19.81 16.65 -0.27
C THR A 246 18.37 16.40 0.16
N LEU A 247 17.38 16.50 -0.75
CA LEU A 247 16.01 16.04 -0.46
C LEU A 247 15.96 14.52 -0.37
N LEU A 248 16.62 13.81 -1.29
CA LEU A 248 16.67 12.35 -1.29
C LEU A 248 17.44 11.83 -0.07
N GLU A 249 18.55 12.48 0.29
CA GLU A 249 19.25 12.23 1.55
C GLU A 249 18.33 12.36 2.76
N HIS A 250 17.55 13.45 2.83
CA HIS A 250 16.60 13.68 3.91
C HIS A 250 15.48 12.63 3.95
N MET A 251 14.98 12.17 2.80
CA MET A 251 14.03 11.06 2.71
C MET A 251 14.62 9.73 3.18
N ALA A 252 15.93 9.53 3.00
CA ALA A 252 16.70 8.39 3.51
C ALA A 252 17.14 8.52 4.98
N GLY A 253 16.80 9.63 5.64
CA GLY A 253 17.10 9.87 7.06
C GLY A 253 18.35 10.74 7.31
N GLY A 254 19.09 11.10 6.26
CA GLY A 254 20.32 11.89 6.29
C GLY A 254 21.51 11.15 6.90
N GLY A 255 22.61 11.87 7.06
CA GLY A 255 23.84 11.34 7.66
C GLY A 255 24.80 10.72 6.65
N PRO A 256 25.94 10.17 7.12
CA PRO A 256 27.07 9.84 6.26
C PRO A 256 26.77 8.82 5.15
N GLY A 257 25.84 7.89 5.37
CA GLY A 257 25.46 6.87 4.40
C GLY A 257 24.75 7.47 3.18
N PRO A 258 23.58 8.11 3.36
CA PRO A 258 22.89 8.83 2.28
C PRO A 258 23.74 9.93 1.63
N GLU A 259 24.54 10.68 2.40
CA GLU A 259 25.43 11.73 1.88
C GLU A 259 26.56 11.18 0.99
N ALA A 260 26.99 9.94 1.22
CA ALA A 260 28.00 9.27 0.40
C ALA A 260 27.41 8.49 -0.80
N TYR A 261 26.07 8.43 -0.92
CA TYR A 261 25.40 7.65 -1.95
C TYR A 261 25.48 8.36 -3.31
N VAL A 262 25.67 7.59 -4.38
CA VAL A 262 25.70 8.12 -5.75
C VAL A 262 24.26 8.16 -6.30
N TRP A 263 23.69 9.36 -6.34
CA TRP A 263 22.29 9.62 -6.73
C TRP A 263 22.12 9.91 -8.23
N ASP A 264 23.08 10.58 -8.86
CA ASP A 264 22.98 11.12 -10.24
C ASP A 264 22.64 10.05 -11.30
N ASP A 265 23.16 8.83 -11.14
CA ASP A 265 22.94 7.70 -12.05
C ASP A 265 21.60 6.98 -11.81
N LYS A 266 20.88 7.32 -10.74
CA LYS A 266 19.58 6.73 -10.39
C LYS A 266 18.45 7.43 -11.13
N THR A 267 18.56 7.46 -12.45
CA THR A 267 17.68 8.20 -13.37
C THR A 267 16.20 7.86 -13.23
N LYS A 268 15.84 6.61 -12.89
CA LYS A 268 14.45 6.27 -12.59
C LYS A 268 13.99 6.88 -11.28
N LEU A 269 14.81 6.86 -10.22
CA LEU A 269 14.49 7.54 -8.95
C LEU A 269 14.40 9.06 -9.13
N THR A 270 15.39 9.68 -9.76
CA THR A 270 15.41 11.14 -9.96
C THR A 270 14.30 11.59 -10.91
N SER A 271 13.78 10.70 -11.77
CA SER A 271 12.55 10.98 -12.52
C SER A 271 11.29 11.07 -11.66
N TYR A 272 11.33 10.64 -10.39
CA TYR A 272 10.25 10.78 -9.40
C TYR A 272 10.36 12.03 -8.53
N VAL A 273 11.46 12.80 -8.61
CA VAL A 273 11.47 14.18 -8.07
C VAL A 273 11.02 15.18 -9.13
N PRO A 274 10.22 16.20 -8.78
CA PRO A 274 9.86 16.63 -7.43
C PRO A 274 8.98 15.65 -6.66
N TYR A 275 9.09 15.69 -5.33
CA TYR A 275 8.15 14.99 -4.47
C TYR A 275 6.80 15.70 -4.51
N GLU A 276 5.76 14.95 -4.89
CA GLU A 276 4.42 15.43 -5.18
C GLU A 276 3.45 14.87 -4.14
N TRP A 277 3.06 15.68 -3.15
CA TRP A 277 2.17 15.24 -2.08
C TRP A 277 0.84 16.02 -2.09
N PRO A 278 -0.27 15.41 -2.54
CA PRO A 278 -1.56 16.08 -2.57
C PRO A 278 -2.06 16.27 -1.14
N VAL A 279 -2.71 17.39 -0.84
CA VAL A 279 -3.25 17.64 0.51
C VAL A 279 -4.39 18.65 0.47
N ARG A 280 -5.39 18.45 1.33
CA ARG A 280 -6.50 19.38 1.49
C ARG A 280 -6.18 20.51 2.46
N ILE A 281 -6.57 21.72 2.11
CA ILE A 281 -6.53 22.89 3.00
C ILE A 281 -7.77 22.89 3.91
N THR A 282 -7.57 22.96 5.23
CA THR A 282 -8.66 23.02 6.21
C THR A 282 -8.92 24.42 6.74
N SER A 283 -7.94 25.31 6.68
CA SER A 283 -8.07 26.72 7.11
C SER A 283 -7.07 27.61 6.38
N VAL A 284 -7.49 28.85 6.09
CA VAL A 284 -6.63 29.94 5.60
C VAL A 284 -6.88 31.16 6.49
N ARG A 285 -5.83 31.64 7.16
CA ARG A 285 -5.87 32.82 8.04
C ARG A 285 -4.65 33.71 7.80
N GLY A 286 -4.85 34.85 7.14
CA GLY A 286 -3.73 35.67 6.66
C GLY A 286 -2.84 34.86 5.71
N LYS A 287 -1.55 34.73 6.05
CA LYS A 287 -0.58 33.90 5.33
C LYS A 287 -0.45 32.46 5.86
N ARG A 288 -1.22 32.09 6.89
CA ARG A 288 -1.17 30.75 7.49
C ARG A 288 -2.19 29.83 6.83
N VAL A 289 -1.73 28.69 6.36
CA VAL A 289 -2.52 27.64 5.74
C VAL A 289 -2.43 26.39 6.59
N THR A 290 -3.57 25.90 7.09
CA THR A 290 -3.64 24.64 7.83
C THR A 290 -4.03 23.52 6.88
N LEU A 291 -3.28 22.42 6.95
CA LEU A 291 -3.45 21.22 6.14
C LEU A 291 -4.31 20.20 6.89
N GLU A 292 -4.95 19.28 6.19
CA GLU A 292 -5.74 18.22 6.83
C GLU A 292 -4.87 17.18 7.54
N ARG A 293 -3.59 17.09 7.18
CA ARG A 293 -2.61 16.18 7.78
C ARG A 293 -1.24 16.85 7.91
N PRO A 294 -0.40 16.41 8.86
CA PRO A 294 0.94 16.96 9.08
C PRO A 294 1.86 16.78 7.87
N LEU A 295 2.85 17.65 7.73
CA LEU A 295 3.86 17.56 6.67
C LEU A 295 4.65 16.25 6.76
N PRO A 296 4.86 15.55 5.62
CA PRO A 296 5.59 14.28 5.58
C PRO A 296 7.12 14.46 5.68
N LEU A 297 7.62 15.65 5.36
CA LEU A 297 9.04 16.00 5.28
C LEU A 297 9.27 17.42 5.83
N ASP A 298 10.53 17.74 6.11
CA ASP A 298 10.92 19.13 6.32
C ASP A 298 10.77 19.90 4.99
N LEU A 299 10.61 21.21 5.07
CA LEU A 299 10.63 22.12 3.94
C LEU A 299 11.79 23.08 4.12
N ARG A 300 12.76 23.05 3.20
CA ARG A 300 13.95 23.90 3.22
C ARG A 300 14.01 24.77 1.95
N PRO A 301 14.58 25.99 2.01
CA PRO A 301 14.62 26.90 0.86
C PRO A 301 15.24 26.29 -0.40
N GLU A 302 16.31 25.51 -0.26
CA GLU A 302 17.04 24.83 -1.34
C GLU A 302 16.15 23.86 -2.14
N TRP A 303 15.09 23.33 -1.52
CA TRP A 303 14.13 22.41 -2.15
C TRP A 303 12.93 23.11 -2.80
N ASN A 304 12.95 24.44 -2.85
CA ASN A 304 11.93 25.28 -3.49
C ASN A 304 10.46 24.83 -3.26
N PRO A 305 10.04 24.66 -1.98
CA PRO A 305 8.74 24.13 -1.63
C PRO A 305 7.61 25.08 -2.05
N ARG A 306 6.59 24.54 -2.71
CA ARG A 306 5.47 25.33 -3.24
C ARG A 306 4.17 24.54 -3.27
N PHE A 307 3.04 25.24 -3.23
CA PHE A 307 1.77 24.67 -3.64
C PHE A 307 1.55 24.90 -5.13
N THR A 308 1.06 23.87 -5.83
CA THR A 308 0.69 23.92 -7.25
C THR A 308 -0.72 23.37 -7.44
N THR A 309 -1.25 23.57 -8.65
CA THR A 309 -2.39 22.76 -9.13
C THR A 309 -1.97 21.30 -9.31
N LEU A 310 -2.97 20.43 -9.40
CA LEU A 310 -2.88 19.02 -9.74
C LEU A 310 -4.01 18.66 -10.70
N ILE A 311 -3.92 17.49 -11.35
CA ILE A 311 -5.07 16.83 -11.95
C ILE A 311 -6.19 16.81 -10.92
N THR A 312 -7.37 17.32 -11.28
CA THR A 312 -8.56 17.29 -10.41
C THR A 312 -8.80 15.85 -9.95
N PRO A 313 -8.55 15.53 -8.66
CA PRO A 313 -8.59 14.14 -8.23
C PRO A 313 -10.02 13.61 -8.23
N LEU A 314 -10.16 12.31 -8.49
CA LEU A 314 -11.43 11.61 -8.31
C LEU A 314 -11.70 11.51 -6.82
N THR A 315 -12.88 11.93 -6.35
CA THR A 315 -13.20 11.92 -4.92
C THR A 315 -14.50 11.22 -4.57
N GLY A 316 -14.51 10.52 -3.43
CA GLY A 316 -15.74 9.94 -2.88
C GLY A 316 -16.32 8.78 -3.69
N SER A 317 -15.55 8.21 -4.62
CA SER A 317 -16.00 7.16 -5.53
C SER A 317 -15.46 5.79 -5.15
N ALA A 318 -16.19 4.74 -5.56
CA ALA A 318 -15.86 3.39 -5.14
C ALA A 318 -16.38 2.28 -6.06
N VAL A 319 -15.80 1.10 -5.87
CA VAL A 319 -16.36 -0.18 -6.33
C VAL A 319 -16.52 -1.12 -5.12
N GLU A 320 -17.69 -1.74 -5.00
CA GLU A 320 -18.03 -2.54 -3.81
C GLU A 320 -18.74 -3.84 -4.17
N GLY A 321 -18.46 -4.91 -3.42
CA GLY A 321 -19.32 -6.08 -3.34
C GLY A 321 -19.43 -6.90 -4.64
N LEU A 322 -18.32 -7.14 -5.33
CA LEU A 322 -18.31 -7.95 -6.54
C LEU A 322 -16.97 -8.69 -6.76
N THR A 323 -17.02 -9.75 -7.56
CA THR A 323 -15.83 -10.40 -8.11
C THR A 323 -15.54 -9.86 -9.50
N LEU A 324 -14.28 -9.51 -9.78
CA LEU A 324 -13.76 -9.34 -11.14
C LEU A 324 -12.92 -10.58 -11.50
N GLU A 325 -13.36 -11.35 -12.48
CA GLU A 325 -12.68 -12.55 -12.95
C GLU A 325 -12.23 -12.33 -14.39
N ALA A 326 -10.93 -12.33 -14.63
CA ALA A 326 -10.39 -12.33 -15.98
C ALA A 326 -10.46 -13.74 -16.58
N VAL A 327 -10.56 -13.82 -17.91
CA VAL A 327 -10.36 -15.08 -18.63
C VAL A 327 -9.02 -15.69 -18.21
N GLU A 328 -9.04 -16.98 -17.90
CA GLU A 328 -7.85 -17.66 -17.42
C GLU A 328 -6.88 -17.93 -18.57
N THR A 329 -5.80 -17.15 -18.61
CA THR A 329 -4.65 -17.36 -19.50
C THR A 329 -3.41 -17.69 -18.67
N PRO A 330 -2.40 -18.41 -19.18
CA PRO A 330 -1.13 -18.55 -18.47
C PRO A 330 -0.55 -17.18 -18.08
N GLN A 331 0.11 -17.10 -16.91
CA GLN A 331 0.82 -15.88 -16.49
C GLN A 331 1.90 -15.54 -17.51
N SER A 332 1.95 -14.27 -17.92
CA SER A 332 2.99 -13.74 -18.81
C SER A 332 4.38 -13.84 -18.18
N GLN A 333 5.40 -13.96 -19.03
CA GLN A 333 6.79 -13.77 -18.62
C GLN A 333 6.96 -12.38 -17.95
N HIS A 334 7.87 -12.31 -16.98
CA HIS A 334 8.14 -11.11 -16.18
C HIS A 334 8.23 -9.84 -17.03
N LEU A 335 7.43 -8.82 -16.66
CA LEU A 335 7.30 -7.51 -17.31
C LEU A 335 6.66 -7.51 -18.71
N LEU A 336 6.05 -8.61 -19.15
CA LEU A 336 5.36 -8.75 -20.44
C LEU A 336 3.85 -9.00 -20.27
N ASP A 337 3.26 -8.46 -19.19
CA ASP A 337 1.83 -8.62 -18.93
C ASP A 337 0.98 -7.99 -20.05
N LYS A 338 -0.15 -8.63 -20.37
CA LYS A 338 -1.11 -8.12 -21.35
C LYS A 338 -2.11 -7.14 -20.75
N GLY A 339 -2.14 -7.05 -19.42
CA GLY A 339 -3.00 -6.14 -18.68
C GLY A 339 -4.37 -6.74 -18.41
N TYR A 340 -4.46 -8.01 -18.02
CA TYR A 340 -5.63 -8.50 -17.30
C TYR A 340 -5.62 -7.99 -15.86
N ASN A 341 -5.55 -6.67 -15.69
CA ASN A 341 -5.36 -6.02 -14.40
C ASN A 341 -6.71 -5.81 -13.71
N GLY A 342 -6.74 -5.96 -12.39
CA GLY A 342 -7.96 -5.89 -11.61
C GLY A 342 -8.47 -4.46 -11.40
N VAL A 343 -8.47 -4.02 -10.15
CA VAL A 343 -9.01 -2.70 -9.76
C VAL A 343 -7.88 -1.71 -9.54
N VAL A 344 -7.93 -0.57 -10.24
CA VAL A 344 -6.92 0.49 -10.07
C VAL A 344 -7.56 1.81 -9.71
N LEU A 345 -7.02 2.44 -8.67
CA LEU A 345 -7.34 3.81 -8.25
C LEU A 345 -6.20 4.71 -8.73
N GLN A 346 -6.51 5.63 -9.63
CA GLN A 346 -5.53 6.53 -10.24
C GLN A 346 -5.95 7.99 -10.20
N CYS A 347 -5.03 8.88 -9.78
CA CYS A 347 -5.34 10.28 -9.51
C CYS A 347 -6.58 10.39 -8.60
N ALA A 348 -6.64 9.54 -7.59
CA ALA A 348 -7.79 9.33 -6.72
C ALA A 348 -7.50 9.82 -5.31
N TYR A 349 -8.48 10.47 -4.69
CA TYR A 349 -8.39 11.04 -3.36
C TYR A 349 -9.65 10.71 -2.56
N ASP A 350 -9.54 10.15 -1.35
CA ASP A 350 -10.73 9.71 -0.60
C ASP A 350 -11.64 8.77 -1.43
N CYS A 351 -11.06 7.80 -2.14
CA CYS A 351 -11.79 6.74 -2.85
C CYS A 351 -11.58 5.39 -2.14
N TRP A 352 -12.43 4.40 -2.45
CA TRP A 352 -12.27 3.09 -1.81
C TRP A 352 -12.71 1.91 -2.69
N ALA A 353 -12.24 0.72 -2.32
CA ALA A 353 -12.81 -0.55 -2.77
C ALA A 353 -13.09 -1.44 -1.56
N ASP A 354 -14.21 -2.14 -1.58
CA ASP A 354 -14.69 -2.93 -0.43
C ASP A 354 -15.41 -4.21 -0.85
N ASP A 355 -15.14 -5.34 -0.19
CA ASP A 355 -15.67 -6.67 -0.55
C ASP A 355 -15.43 -7.00 -2.03
N MET A 356 -14.15 -7.08 -2.39
CA MET A 356 -13.72 -7.30 -3.77
C MET A 356 -12.86 -8.56 -3.88
N VAL A 357 -13.17 -9.40 -4.87
CA VAL A 357 -12.29 -10.50 -5.28
C VAL A 357 -11.81 -10.23 -6.70
N VAL A 358 -10.50 -10.29 -6.94
CA VAL A 358 -9.93 -10.31 -8.30
C VAL A 358 -9.35 -11.68 -8.56
N ARG A 359 -9.66 -12.27 -9.72
CA ARG A 359 -9.30 -13.65 -10.04
C ARG A 359 -8.72 -13.79 -11.45
N HIS A 360 -7.66 -14.61 -11.57
CA HIS A 360 -6.93 -14.87 -12.80
C HIS A 360 -6.33 -13.63 -13.48
N VAL A 361 -6.05 -12.60 -12.69
CA VAL A 361 -5.51 -11.33 -13.12
C VAL A 361 -3.98 -11.36 -13.26
N ASP A 362 -3.45 -10.48 -14.12
CA ASP A 362 -2.02 -10.20 -14.20
C ASP A 362 -1.58 -9.39 -12.97
N ASN A 363 -2.30 -8.30 -12.67
CA ASN A 363 -2.08 -7.48 -11.49
C ASN A 363 -3.41 -7.26 -10.73
N GLY A 364 -3.41 -7.35 -9.40
CA GLY A 364 -4.64 -7.41 -8.60
C GLY A 364 -5.25 -6.05 -8.30
N PHE A 365 -4.74 -5.35 -7.28
CA PHE A 365 -5.22 -4.03 -6.88
C PHE A 365 -4.10 -2.99 -6.96
N GLY A 366 -4.40 -1.80 -7.48
CA GLY A 366 -3.41 -0.77 -7.75
C GLY A 366 -3.73 0.61 -7.19
N PHE A 367 -2.72 1.27 -6.64
CA PHE A 367 -2.69 2.72 -6.39
C PHE A 367 -1.66 3.37 -7.31
N VAL A 368 -2.09 4.36 -8.09
CA VAL A 368 -1.22 5.11 -9.02
C VAL A 368 -1.51 6.59 -8.86
N ALA A 369 -0.62 7.35 -8.20
CA ALA A 369 -0.95 8.69 -7.73
C ALA A 369 -2.33 8.67 -7.04
N ALA A 370 -2.45 7.88 -5.98
CA ALA A 370 -3.64 7.83 -5.15
C ALA A 370 -3.31 8.26 -3.72
N SER A 371 -4.22 8.98 -3.07
CA SER A 371 -4.00 9.38 -1.69
C SER A 371 -5.24 9.31 -0.82
N ALA A 372 -5.05 9.00 0.46
CA ALA A 372 -6.15 8.81 1.40
C ALA A 372 -7.22 7.82 0.86
N CYS A 373 -6.81 6.82 0.08
CA CYS A 373 -7.72 5.80 -0.44
C CYS A 373 -7.68 4.54 0.42
N THR A 374 -8.77 3.77 0.44
CA THR A 374 -8.83 2.51 1.20
C THR A 374 -9.22 1.32 0.34
N LEU A 375 -8.44 0.24 0.43
CA LEU A 375 -8.85 -1.09 0.03
C LEU A 375 -9.17 -1.89 1.29
N THR A 376 -10.36 -2.45 1.40
CA THR A 376 -10.73 -3.30 2.55
C THR A 376 -11.46 -4.55 2.10
N ARG A 377 -11.26 -5.67 2.78
CA ARG A 377 -11.88 -6.96 2.45
C ARG A 377 -11.63 -7.35 0.99
N THR A 378 -10.37 -7.21 0.58
CA THR A 378 -9.92 -7.49 -0.80
C THR A 378 -9.19 -8.82 -0.88
N ARG A 379 -9.39 -9.57 -1.98
CA ARG A 379 -8.78 -10.87 -2.19
C ARG A 379 -8.25 -11.03 -3.61
N VAL A 380 -7.02 -11.50 -3.74
CA VAL A 380 -6.40 -11.90 -5.02
C VAL A 380 -6.35 -13.43 -5.08
N ALA A 381 -6.87 -14.01 -6.17
CA ALA A 381 -7.07 -15.45 -6.30
C ALA A 381 -6.79 -15.98 -7.72
N GLY A 382 -6.74 -17.32 -7.84
CA GLY A 382 -6.69 -18.01 -9.13
C GLY A 382 -5.27 -18.40 -9.53
N ARG A 383 -4.96 -18.30 -10.83
CA ARG A 383 -3.75 -18.89 -11.45
C ARG A 383 -2.39 -18.37 -10.94
N GLY A 384 -2.37 -17.33 -10.11
CA GLY A 384 -1.20 -16.53 -9.77
C GLY A 384 -1.12 -15.24 -10.60
N SER A 385 -0.49 -14.23 -10.03
CA SER A 385 -0.36 -12.87 -10.57
C SER A 385 1.11 -12.44 -10.56
N HIS A 386 1.42 -11.39 -11.33
CA HIS A 386 2.69 -10.68 -11.26
C HIS A 386 2.74 -9.78 -10.01
N HIS A 387 1.91 -8.74 -9.93
CA HIS A 387 1.68 -7.98 -8.69
C HIS A 387 0.27 -8.21 -8.11
N PRO A 388 0.11 -8.97 -7.01
CA PRO A 388 -1.16 -9.03 -6.30
C PRO A 388 -1.65 -7.63 -5.87
N TYR A 389 -0.74 -6.80 -5.38
CA TYR A 389 -0.99 -5.39 -5.11
C TYR A 389 0.18 -4.54 -5.59
N PHE A 390 -0.07 -3.30 -6.04
CA PHE A 390 0.96 -2.32 -6.37
C PHE A 390 0.58 -0.89 -5.95
N CYS A 391 1.57 -0.11 -5.54
CA CYS A 391 1.39 1.24 -5.01
C CYS A 391 2.54 2.13 -5.47
N ARG A 392 2.27 3.07 -6.36
CA ARG A 392 3.33 3.78 -7.10
C ARG A 392 2.94 5.21 -7.49
N GLU A 393 3.88 5.92 -8.13
CA GLU A 393 3.70 7.28 -8.68
C GLU A 393 3.26 8.28 -7.61
N GLY A 394 3.98 8.35 -6.47
CA GLY A 394 3.60 9.24 -5.39
C GLY A 394 2.21 8.90 -4.83
N SER A 395 2.01 7.64 -4.47
CA SER A 395 0.80 7.21 -3.77
C SER A 395 1.02 7.30 -2.26
N HIS A 396 0.17 8.08 -1.57
CA HIS A 396 0.44 8.51 -0.20
C HIS A 396 -0.74 8.27 0.74
N ASP A 397 -0.46 7.92 1.98
CA ASP A 397 -1.48 7.85 3.04
C ASP A 397 -2.64 6.91 2.71
N ASN A 398 -2.41 5.86 1.91
CA ASN A 398 -3.43 4.87 1.59
C ASN A 398 -3.48 3.76 2.64
N LEU A 399 -4.65 3.15 2.78
CA LEU A 399 -4.88 2.01 3.68
C LEU A 399 -5.26 0.77 2.89
N VAL A 400 -4.60 -0.34 3.16
CA VAL A 400 -5.05 -1.67 2.76
C VAL A 400 -5.26 -2.48 4.03
N GLU A 401 -6.49 -2.95 4.26
CA GLU A 401 -6.84 -3.69 5.46
C GLU A 401 -7.73 -4.91 5.21
N ASP A 402 -7.58 -5.95 6.03
CA ASP A 402 -8.37 -7.20 5.90
C ASP A 402 -8.23 -7.84 4.51
N PHE A 403 -6.99 -8.00 4.05
CA PHE A 403 -6.69 -8.44 2.69
C PHE A 403 -6.15 -9.87 2.64
N VAL A 404 -6.39 -10.55 1.51
CA VAL A 404 -5.93 -11.91 1.26
C VAL A 404 -5.21 -12.01 -0.09
N ILE A 405 -4.06 -12.70 -0.10
CA ILE A 405 -3.43 -13.24 -1.31
C ILE A 405 -3.51 -14.76 -1.17
N GLU A 406 -4.30 -15.42 -2.01
CA GLU A 406 -4.44 -16.88 -2.00
C GLU A 406 -3.27 -17.55 -2.72
N GLN A 407 -3.02 -18.80 -2.36
CA GLN A 407 -2.12 -19.67 -3.09
C GLN A 407 -2.60 -19.83 -4.53
N ARG A 408 -1.66 -19.79 -5.46
CA ARG A 408 -1.96 -20.00 -6.88
C ARG A 408 -2.53 -21.39 -7.13
N THR A 409 -3.52 -21.47 -8.02
CA THR A 409 -4.23 -22.73 -8.34
C THR A 409 -3.52 -23.61 -9.36
N VAL A 410 -2.49 -23.09 -10.01
CA VAL A 410 -1.67 -23.80 -11.02
C VAL A 410 -0.20 -23.49 -10.81
N PRO A 411 0.75 -24.36 -11.23
CA PRO A 411 2.17 -24.06 -11.16
C PRO A 411 2.58 -22.77 -11.87
N ALA A 412 3.66 -22.15 -11.42
CA ALA A 412 4.26 -20.99 -12.08
C ALA A 412 4.83 -21.37 -13.46
N PRO A 413 4.40 -20.73 -14.55
CA PRO A 413 5.12 -20.83 -15.82
C PRO A 413 6.58 -20.35 -15.66
N ALA A 414 7.48 -20.89 -16.46
CA ALA A 414 8.88 -20.48 -16.46
C ALA A 414 9.02 -19.00 -16.84
N GLY A 415 10.02 -18.32 -16.26
CA GLY A 415 10.28 -16.90 -16.53
C GLY A 415 9.26 -15.92 -15.93
N THR A 416 8.35 -16.41 -15.09
CA THR A 416 7.43 -15.55 -14.32
C THR A 416 8.07 -15.12 -13.01
N GLN A 417 7.66 -13.95 -12.50
CA GLN A 417 8.04 -13.45 -11.20
C GLN A 417 6.78 -13.11 -10.41
N LEU A 418 6.78 -13.45 -9.12
CA LEU A 418 5.74 -13.08 -8.18
C LEU A 418 6.31 -12.03 -7.23
N HIS A 419 5.61 -10.90 -7.14
CA HIS A 419 5.88 -9.89 -6.14
C HIS A 419 5.05 -10.14 -4.86
N GLY A 420 4.29 -9.16 -4.41
CA GLY A 420 3.38 -9.29 -3.27
C GLY A 420 2.69 -7.98 -3.01
N ILE A 421 2.89 -7.40 -1.82
CA ILE A 421 2.38 -6.06 -1.50
C ILE A 421 3.41 -4.98 -1.89
N ASN A 422 3.37 -4.60 -3.17
CA ASN A 422 4.29 -3.63 -3.76
C ASN A 422 4.03 -2.19 -3.28
N VAL A 423 5.11 -1.48 -2.94
CA VAL A 423 5.15 -0.03 -2.75
C VAL A 423 6.40 0.50 -3.43
N GLU A 424 6.33 1.52 -4.28
CA GLU A 424 7.49 2.07 -5.01
C GLU A 424 7.33 3.57 -5.34
N GLY A 425 8.32 4.15 -6.02
CA GLY A 425 8.21 5.47 -6.65
C GLY A 425 7.88 6.59 -5.68
N LEU A 426 8.69 6.71 -4.62
CA LEU A 426 8.53 7.67 -3.51
C LEU A 426 7.18 7.61 -2.77
N SER A 427 6.37 6.56 -2.99
CA SER A 427 5.12 6.34 -2.27
C SER A 427 5.39 6.20 -0.77
N SER A 428 4.59 6.87 0.05
CA SER A 428 4.91 7.07 1.47
C SER A 428 3.68 7.15 2.37
N TYR A 429 3.87 6.86 3.67
CA TYR A 429 2.79 6.92 4.66
C TYR A 429 1.62 5.95 4.39
N ASN A 430 1.81 4.94 3.54
CA ASN A 430 0.80 3.91 3.31
C ASN A 430 0.84 2.87 4.44
N ALA A 431 -0.34 2.35 4.80
CA ALA A 431 -0.52 1.34 5.82
C ALA A 431 -1.13 0.05 5.24
N TRP A 432 -0.49 -1.08 5.53
CA TRP A 432 -0.98 -2.43 5.24
C TRP A 432 -1.27 -3.12 6.57
N SER A 433 -2.51 -3.58 6.76
CA SER A 433 -3.00 -4.03 8.05
C SER A 433 -3.79 -5.34 7.93
N ARG A 434 -3.66 -6.25 8.90
CA ARG A 434 -4.50 -7.47 9.00
C ARG A 434 -4.50 -8.30 7.71
N GLY A 435 -3.30 -8.58 7.21
CA GLY A 435 -3.10 -9.29 5.95
C GLY A 435 -2.88 -10.78 6.13
N ARG A 436 -3.38 -11.57 5.17
CA ARG A 436 -3.06 -13.00 5.05
C ARG A 436 -2.55 -13.30 3.65
N MET A 437 -1.26 -13.61 3.55
CA MET A 437 -0.56 -13.87 2.30
C MET A 437 -0.12 -15.33 2.28
N GLU A 438 -0.79 -16.17 1.50
CA GLU A 438 -0.41 -17.58 1.32
C GLU A 438 0.79 -17.74 0.37
N MET A 439 1.12 -16.68 -0.38
CA MET A 439 2.27 -16.54 -1.27
C MET A 439 2.65 -15.06 -1.43
N GLY A 440 3.82 -14.79 -1.99
CA GLY A 440 4.35 -13.45 -2.29
C GLY A 440 5.34 -12.94 -1.26
N THR A 441 5.59 -11.63 -1.25
CA THR A 441 6.50 -10.98 -0.30
C THR A 441 6.12 -9.53 0.00
N PHE A 442 6.86 -8.90 0.92
CA PHE A 442 6.81 -7.47 1.19
C PHE A 442 7.63 -6.70 0.15
N ASP A 443 7.10 -6.59 -1.07
CA ASP A 443 7.80 -5.93 -2.18
C ASP A 443 7.90 -4.41 -1.91
N THR A 444 9.06 -3.94 -1.48
CA THR A 444 9.33 -2.50 -1.38
C THR A 444 9.83 -1.93 -2.71
N HIS A 445 10.04 -2.78 -3.73
CA HIS A 445 10.64 -2.44 -5.00
C HIS A 445 11.91 -1.58 -4.86
N ARG A 446 12.50 -1.10 -5.96
CA ARG A 446 13.40 0.06 -5.90
C ARG A 446 12.61 1.34 -6.23
N GLY A 447 13.15 2.49 -5.88
CA GLY A 447 12.49 3.79 -6.04
C GLY A 447 12.25 4.52 -4.71
N MET A 448 12.97 4.09 -3.66
CA MET A 448 13.04 4.71 -2.34
C MET A 448 11.69 5.12 -1.74
N PRO A 449 10.67 4.24 -1.70
CA PRO A 449 9.52 4.49 -0.86
C PRO A 449 9.95 4.60 0.61
N PHE A 450 9.27 5.44 1.38
CA PHE A 450 9.67 5.77 2.75
C PHE A 450 8.45 5.92 3.65
N ALA A 451 8.62 5.85 4.96
CA ALA A 451 7.55 6.09 5.91
C ALA A 451 6.31 5.16 5.75
N ASN A 452 6.44 3.95 5.23
CA ASN A 452 5.31 3.01 5.10
C ASN A 452 5.27 2.00 6.25
N VAL A 453 4.07 1.49 6.57
CA VAL A 453 3.83 0.54 7.66
C VAL A 453 3.18 -0.73 7.14
N ARG A 454 3.69 -1.89 7.57
CA ARG A 454 3.08 -3.21 7.37
C ARG A 454 2.87 -3.84 8.75
N THR A 455 1.64 -4.14 9.13
CA THR A 455 1.33 -4.56 10.51
C THR A 455 0.24 -5.62 10.66
N ASP A 456 0.43 -6.56 11.60
CA ASP A 456 -0.47 -7.69 11.87
C ASP A 456 -0.71 -8.52 10.60
N ILE A 457 0.37 -9.00 9.99
CA ILE A 457 0.33 -9.75 8.73
C ILE A 457 0.92 -11.15 8.93
N THR A 458 0.25 -12.15 8.37
CA THR A 458 0.81 -13.51 8.21
C THR A 458 1.18 -13.73 6.76
N VAL A 459 2.42 -14.17 6.50
CA VAL A 459 2.97 -14.34 5.15
C VAL A 459 3.75 -15.64 4.98
N THR A 460 3.42 -16.40 3.94
CA THR A 460 4.34 -17.37 3.34
C THR A 460 5.22 -16.62 2.34
N ASN A 461 6.48 -16.38 2.71
CA ASN A 461 7.36 -15.50 1.96
C ASN A 461 8.07 -16.24 0.82
N ASP A 462 7.50 -16.25 -0.37
CA ASP A 462 8.05 -16.94 -1.56
C ASP A 462 8.08 -16.08 -2.83
N GLY A 463 7.71 -14.80 -2.71
CA GLY A 463 7.88 -13.79 -3.75
C GLY A 463 9.28 -13.18 -3.76
N GLN A 464 9.48 -12.21 -4.65
CA GLN A 464 10.71 -11.43 -4.80
C GLN A 464 10.38 -9.95 -4.97
N HIS A 465 11.22 -9.06 -4.46
CA HIS A 465 11.07 -7.66 -4.80
C HIS A 465 11.57 -7.40 -6.23
N GLY A 466 11.06 -6.35 -6.85
CA GLY A 466 11.55 -5.89 -8.16
C GLY A 466 12.44 -4.66 -8.07
N GLY A 467 12.71 -4.06 -9.23
CA GLY A 467 13.39 -2.77 -9.32
C GLY A 467 14.65 -2.82 -10.18
N ASP A 468 14.71 -1.92 -11.15
CA ASP A 468 15.90 -1.70 -11.97
C ASP A 468 17.02 -1.07 -11.13
N ALA A 469 18.30 -1.31 -11.47
CA ALA A 469 19.43 -0.70 -10.76
C ALA A 469 19.36 0.84 -10.78
N SER A 470 18.85 1.45 -11.86
CA SER A 470 18.63 2.89 -11.98
C SER A 470 17.52 3.46 -11.09
N ALA A 471 16.74 2.61 -10.41
CA ALA A 471 15.66 3.02 -9.52
C ALA A 471 16.15 3.38 -8.11
N GLY A 472 17.46 3.33 -7.84
CA GLY A 472 18.02 3.78 -6.57
C GLY A 472 17.73 2.82 -5.39
N PRO A 473 17.83 3.30 -4.14
CA PRO A 473 17.71 2.46 -2.95
C PRO A 473 16.37 1.74 -2.83
N LEU A 474 16.41 0.58 -2.16
CA LEU A 474 15.25 -0.21 -1.76
C LEU A 474 14.37 0.54 -0.75
N TYR A 475 14.98 1.17 0.25
CA TYR A 475 14.27 1.81 1.36
C TYR A 475 14.71 3.26 1.52
N GLY A 476 13.74 4.16 1.67
CA GLY A 476 13.97 5.40 2.42
C GLY A 476 13.74 5.18 3.92
N ALA A 477 13.86 6.24 4.71
CA ALA A 477 13.73 6.16 6.16
C ALA A 477 12.31 5.85 6.63
N ARG A 478 12.20 5.40 7.88
CA ARG A 478 10.94 5.22 8.63
C ARG A 478 10.02 4.15 8.06
N PHE A 479 10.57 3.12 7.44
CA PHE A 479 9.79 1.94 7.12
C PHE A 479 9.55 1.13 8.41
N THR A 480 8.35 0.59 8.60
CA THR A 480 8.05 -0.17 9.82
C THR A 480 7.31 -1.46 9.51
N HIS A 481 7.90 -2.59 9.91
CA HIS A 481 7.22 -3.88 9.95
C HIS A 481 6.92 -4.23 11.40
N TRP A 482 5.64 -4.48 11.71
CA TRP A 482 5.16 -4.60 13.08
C TRP A 482 4.21 -5.76 13.28
N ASN A 483 4.56 -6.73 14.13
CA ASN A 483 3.79 -7.95 14.36
C ASN A 483 3.55 -8.73 13.06
N VAL A 484 4.61 -9.37 12.57
CA VAL A 484 4.60 -10.12 11.30
C VAL A 484 4.95 -11.58 11.56
N THR A 485 4.08 -12.48 11.11
CA THR A 485 4.32 -13.92 11.19
C THR A 485 4.73 -14.45 9.81
N VAL A 486 5.94 -14.99 9.71
CA VAL A 486 6.49 -15.60 8.49
C VAL A 486 6.40 -17.12 8.61
N THR A 487 5.48 -17.74 7.89
CA THR A 487 5.11 -19.17 8.07
C THR A 487 6.17 -20.15 7.55
N ASN A 488 7.03 -19.71 6.63
CA ASN A 488 8.09 -20.51 6.03
C ASN A 488 9.50 -20.08 6.46
N GLU A 489 9.59 -19.22 7.48
CA GLU A 489 10.83 -18.73 8.11
C GLU A 489 11.80 -18.00 7.15
N ARG A 490 11.35 -17.47 6.00
CA ARG A 490 12.24 -16.78 5.06
C ARG A 490 12.30 -15.28 5.33
N ALA A 491 13.52 -14.74 5.52
CA ALA A 491 13.71 -13.36 6.00
C ALA A 491 13.54 -12.26 4.94
N GLY A 492 13.86 -12.54 3.67
CA GLY A 492 14.01 -11.52 2.62
C GLY A 492 12.82 -10.57 2.53
N CYS A 493 13.09 -9.27 2.40
CA CYS A 493 12.12 -8.17 2.38
C CYS A 493 11.24 -7.99 3.64
N VAL A 494 11.19 -8.94 4.57
CA VAL A 494 10.34 -8.90 5.75
C VAL A 494 11.10 -8.45 6.99
N ARG A 495 12.32 -8.96 7.20
CA ARG A 495 13.23 -8.43 8.22
C ARG A 495 14.07 -7.32 7.59
N ILE A 496 13.98 -6.10 8.14
CA ILE A 496 14.56 -4.91 7.51
C ILE A 496 15.52 -4.12 8.40
N ASP A 497 15.77 -4.57 9.63
CA ASP A 497 16.60 -3.86 10.61
C ASP A 497 18.07 -3.71 10.19
N ASP A 498 18.52 -4.54 9.26
CA ASP A 498 19.87 -4.58 8.73
C ASP A 498 20.00 -3.99 7.32
N ILE A 499 18.92 -3.47 6.71
CA ILE A 499 18.95 -2.94 5.32
C ILE A 499 18.29 -1.57 5.15
N ALA A 500 17.26 -1.26 5.93
CA ALA A 500 16.53 0.00 5.80
C ALA A 500 17.13 1.04 6.76
N PRO A 501 17.34 2.31 6.37
CA PRO A 501 17.79 3.35 7.29
C PRO A 501 16.64 3.82 8.18
N TYR A 502 16.94 4.23 9.41
CA TYR A 502 16.02 4.80 10.41
C TYR A 502 14.65 4.12 10.40
N SER A 503 14.62 2.80 10.53
CA SER A 503 13.43 1.97 10.35
C SER A 503 13.25 1.02 11.53
N ALA A 504 12.12 0.32 11.57
CA ALA A 504 11.78 -0.55 12.70
C ALA A 504 11.25 -1.91 12.24
N THR A 505 11.82 -2.97 12.82
CA THR A 505 11.33 -4.34 12.75
C THR A 505 10.90 -4.76 14.15
N VAL A 506 9.60 -4.93 14.39
CA VAL A 506 9.08 -5.16 15.75
C VAL A 506 8.14 -6.35 15.73
N GLY A 507 8.34 -7.35 16.60
CA GLY A 507 7.42 -8.48 16.71
C GLY A 507 7.42 -9.34 15.45
N ILE A 508 8.55 -9.83 14.98
CA ILE A 508 8.59 -10.75 13.82
C ILE A 508 8.94 -12.17 14.29
N SER A 509 8.32 -13.19 13.71
CA SER A 509 8.68 -14.60 13.96
C SER A 509 10.13 -14.88 13.60
N THR A 510 10.68 -16.00 14.10
CA THR A 510 12.03 -16.41 13.71
C THR A 510 12.10 -16.62 12.19
N VAL A 511 13.11 -16.03 11.57
CA VAL A 511 13.41 -16.16 10.14
C VAL A 511 14.89 -16.45 9.92
N ARG A 512 15.22 -16.96 8.73
CA ARG A 512 16.56 -17.25 8.24
C ARG A 512 16.73 -16.73 6.82
N PRO A 513 17.97 -16.44 6.39
CA PRO A 513 18.26 -16.08 5.00
C PRO A 513 17.80 -17.18 4.04
N PHE A 514 17.18 -16.79 2.92
CA PHE A 514 16.76 -17.69 1.86
C PHE A 514 16.53 -16.91 0.56
N GLY A 515 16.91 -17.47 -0.59
CA GLY A 515 16.60 -16.87 -1.89
C GLY A 515 17.31 -15.54 -2.12
N GLN A 516 16.55 -14.50 -2.48
CA GLN A 516 17.04 -13.12 -2.61
C GLN A 516 17.46 -12.59 -1.24
N ILE A 517 18.75 -12.23 -1.11
CA ILE A 517 19.33 -11.66 0.11
C ILE A 517 19.85 -10.27 -0.26
N ASP A 518 19.17 -9.25 0.25
CA ASP A 518 19.54 -7.87 0.01
C ASP A 518 20.62 -7.42 0.99
N VAL A 519 21.43 -6.48 0.53
CA VAL A 519 22.43 -5.78 1.35
C VAL A 519 22.02 -4.31 1.44
N PRO A 520 22.46 -3.58 2.48
CA PRO A 520 22.21 -2.14 2.58
C PRO A 520 22.66 -1.40 1.33
N ASP A 521 21.80 -0.52 0.80
CA ASP A 521 22.21 0.44 -0.23
C ASP A 521 23.09 1.55 0.38
N PHE A 522 22.94 1.85 1.68
CA PHE A 522 23.70 2.88 2.38
C PHE A 522 24.80 2.28 3.25
N THR A 523 25.95 2.95 3.29
CA THR A 523 27.05 2.60 4.20
C THR A 523 26.82 3.19 5.60
N GLY A 524 27.54 2.68 6.60
CA GLY A 524 27.49 3.19 7.97
C GLY A 524 26.35 2.63 8.82
N ASP A 525 26.08 3.28 9.95
CA ASP A 525 24.98 2.88 10.85
C ASP A 525 23.63 3.27 10.22
N LEU A 526 22.76 2.27 10.06
CA LEU A 526 21.42 2.47 9.54
C LEU A 526 20.48 3.05 10.59
N HIS A 527 20.82 3.03 11.89
CA HIS A 527 19.96 3.48 12.99
C HIS A 527 18.58 2.80 13.02
N SER A 528 18.48 1.60 12.45
CA SER A 528 17.29 0.76 12.51
C SER A 528 17.27 -0.08 13.78
N ARG A 529 16.07 -0.40 14.27
CA ARG A 529 15.89 -1.17 15.50
C ARG A 529 15.11 -2.45 15.26
N LEU A 530 15.55 -3.50 15.96
CA LEU A 530 14.86 -4.77 16.12
C LEU A 530 14.35 -4.88 17.55
N GLU A 531 13.07 -5.20 17.74
CA GLU A 531 12.46 -5.40 19.06
C GLU A 531 11.50 -6.61 19.02
N SER A 532 11.42 -7.39 20.10
CA SER A 532 10.48 -8.53 20.23
C SER A 532 10.61 -9.58 19.11
N TYR A 533 11.82 -10.02 18.79
CA TYR A 533 12.07 -11.05 17.75
C TYR A 533 11.75 -12.47 18.25
N GLY A 534 11.18 -13.30 17.37
CA GLY A 534 10.85 -14.71 17.62
C GLY A 534 9.42 -14.96 18.11
N ASP A 535 8.77 -13.97 18.73
CA ASP A 535 7.40 -14.08 19.23
C ASP A 535 6.55 -12.84 18.82
N PRO A 536 5.97 -12.84 17.60
CA PRO A 536 5.14 -11.75 17.12
C PRO A 536 3.91 -11.51 18.02
N SER A 537 3.44 -12.52 18.75
CA SER A 537 2.24 -12.41 19.58
C SER A 537 2.47 -11.67 20.91
N ALA A 538 3.73 -11.55 21.34
CA ALA A 538 4.13 -10.91 22.58
C ALA A 538 4.18 -9.38 22.51
N VAL A 539 4.27 -8.77 21.33
CA VAL A 539 4.38 -7.31 21.20
C VAL A 539 3.05 -6.60 21.47
N ARG A 540 3.07 -5.51 22.24
CA ARG A 540 1.93 -4.58 22.36
C ARG A 540 2.33 -3.14 21.98
N PRO A 541 1.51 -2.42 21.20
CA PRO A 541 0.23 -2.84 20.62
C PRO A 541 0.38 -3.96 19.57
N ARG A 542 -0.68 -4.73 19.34
CA ARG A 542 -0.66 -5.83 18.35
C ARG A 542 -0.64 -5.29 16.92
N ASN A 543 -1.44 -4.27 16.66
CA ASN A 543 -1.56 -3.63 15.35
C ASN A 543 -1.16 -2.17 15.49
N LEU A 544 -0.09 -1.77 14.81
CA LEU A 544 0.47 -0.43 14.95
C LEU A 544 -0.47 0.63 14.38
N TYR A 545 -1.08 0.38 13.22
CA TYR A 545 -1.99 1.33 12.58
C TYR A 545 -3.20 1.64 13.47
N GLU A 546 -3.85 0.59 14.01
CA GLU A 546 -4.99 0.76 14.91
C GLU A 546 -4.61 1.52 16.18
N ALA A 547 -3.48 1.17 16.79
CA ALA A 547 -3.02 1.86 17.99
C ALA A 547 -2.70 3.34 17.74
N GLN A 548 -2.10 3.67 16.59
CA GLN A 548 -1.84 5.05 16.21
C GLN A 548 -3.14 5.84 16.00
N ARG A 549 -4.15 5.23 15.38
CA ARG A 549 -5.47 5.86 15.20
C ARG A 549 -6.13 6.19 16.55
N ASP A 550 -5.93 5.32 17.53
CA ASP A 550 -6.51 5.48 18.87
C ASP A 550 -5.77 6.53 19.74
N LEU A 551 -4.64 7.11 19.28
CA LEU A 551 -3.94 8.20 19.99
C LEU A 551 -4.71 9.53 19.99
N GLY A 552 -5.67 9.74 19.07
CA GLY A 552 -6.51 10.94 19.04
C GLY A 552 -5.78 12.26 18.75
N VAL A 553 -4.68 12.22 18.01
CA VAL A 553 -3.78 13.37 17.69
C VAL A 553 -4.06 14.04 16.33
#